data_AF-A0A5E7AI29-F1
#
_entry.id   AF-A0A5E7AI29-F1
#
_cell.length_a   1.000
_cell.length_b   1.000
_cell.length_c   1.000
_cell.angle_alpha   90.00
_cell.angle_beta   90.00
_cell.angle_gamma   90.00
#
_symmetry.space_group_name_H-M   'P 1'
#
loop_
_entity.id
_entity.type
_entity.pdbx_description
1 polymer ?
#
loop_
_entity_poly.entity_id
_entity_poly.type
_entity_poly.pdbx_seq_one_letter_code
_entity_poly.pdbx_strand_id
1 'polypeptide(L)' 'MQRVPSEIFVIAPGIDNQTLLEYACESLASANVMASDFARYLKGSQCNTLLGIQQSIMLGELAVNRVLDNIDPP' A
#
# COMPACT_ATOMS: atom_id res chain seq x y z
N MET A 1 13.06 -12.07 12.29
CA MET A 1 14.24 -11.87 11.40
C MET A 1 14.39 -10.38 11.17
N GLN A 2 15.49 -9.76 11.62
CA GLN A 2 15.80 -8.36 11.28
C GLN A 2 16.22 -8.34 9.80
N ARG A 3 15.52 -7.55 8.98
CA ARG A 3 15.81 -7.41 7.55
C ARG A 3 17.11 -6.60 7.43
N VAL A 4 18.13 -7.12 6.74
CA VAL A 4 19.29 -6.30 6.36
C VAL A 4 18.76 -5.24 5.38
N PRO A 5 18.91 -3.93 5.66
CA PRO A 5 18.45 -2.89 4.76
C PRO A 5 19.11 -3.04 3.39
N SER A 6 18.33 -2.84 2.32
CA SER A 6 18.91 -2.71 0.99
C SER A 6 19.78 -1.46 0.96
N GLU A 7 21.02 -1.55 0.48
CA GLU A 7 21.83 -0.34 0.27
C GLU A 7 21.33 0.53 -0.89
N ILE A 8 20.46 -0.02 -1.76
CA ILE A 8 19.90 0.69 -2.91
C ILE A 8 18.65 1.50 -2.53
N PHE A 9 17.85 1.01 -1.57
CA PHE A 9 16.60 1.66 -1.15
C PHE A 9 16.51 1.67 0.38
N VAL A 10 16.58 2.87 0.96
CA VAL A 10 16.49 3.10 2.40
C VAL A 10 15.53 4.24 2.69
N ILE A 11 14.75 4.11 3.75
CA ILE A 11 14.00 5.23 4.33
C ILE A 11 15.01 6.05 5.14
N ALA A 12 15.20 7.32 4.77
CA ALA A 12 16.19 8.17 5.43
C ALA A 12 15.91 8.29 6.94
N PRO A 13 16.95 8.25 7.79
CA PRO A 13 16.77 8.49 9.22
C PRO A 13 16.28 9.93 9.43
N GLY A 14 15.14 10.10 10.08
CA GLY A 14 14.55 11.41 10.36
C GLY A 14 13.29 11.75 9.56
N ILE A 15 12.85 10.88 8.64
CA ILE A 15 11.50 11.00 8.06
C ILE A 15 10.47 10.73 9.17
N ASP A 16 9.51 11.65 9.34
CA ASP A 16 8.47 11.54 10.36
C ASP A 16 7.39 10.52 9.97
N ASN A 17 6.60 10.10 10.97
CA ASN A 17 5.56 9.10 10.77
C ASN A 17 4.46 9.53 9.80
N GLN A 18 4.12 10.82 9.75
CA GLN A 18 3.06 11.33 8.88
C GLN A 18 3.51 11.20 7.42
N THR A 19 4.71 11.69 7.08
CA THR A 19 5.31 11.54 5.75
C THR A 19 5.40 10.07 5.33
N LEU A 20 5.77 9.16 6.25
CA LEU A 20 5.80 7.72 5.97
C LEU A 20 4.42 7.13 5.68
N LEU A 21 3.41 7.56 6.44
CA LEU A 21 2.04 7.09 6.28
C LEU A 21 1.39 7.66 5.01
N GLU A 22 1.66 8.92 4.66
CA GLU A 22 1.23 9.54 3.39
C GLU A 22 1.81 8.76 2.20
N TYR A 23 3.12 8.53 2.21
CA TYR A 23 3.78 7.71 1.18
C TYR A 23 3.22 6.29 1.12
N ALA A 24 2.95 5.67 2.27
CA ALA A 24 2.34 4.34 2.32
C ALA A 24 0.92 4.34 1.73
N CYS A 25 0.12 5.37 2.01
CA CYS A 25 -1.21 5.53 1.43
C CYS A 25 -1.14 5.64 -0.10
N GLU A 26 -0.32 6.56 -0.61
CA GLU A 26 -0.14 6.74 -2.06
C GLU A 26 0.34 5.47 -2.75
N SER A 27 1.29 4.76 -2.12
CA SER A 27 1.82 3.49 -2.63
C SER A 27 0.74 2.40 -2.68
N LEU A 28 -0.11 2.31 -1.66
CA LEU A 28 -1.22 1.35 -1.59
C LEU A 28 -2.31 1.68 -2.61
N ALA A 29 -2.68 2.96 -2.75
CA ALA A 29 -3.62 3.43 -3.77
C ALA A 29 -3.12 3.08 -5.19
N SER A 30 -1.83 3.32 -5.47
CA SER A 30 -1.19 2.95 -6.74
C SER A 30 -1.23 1.43 -6.97
N ALA A 31 -0.89 0.63 -5.94
CA ALA A 31 -0.95 -0.82 -6.02
C ALA A 31 -2.37 -1.35 -6.25
N ASN A 32 -3.39 -0.72 -5.65
CA ASN A 32 -4.80 -1.06 -5.84
C ASN A 32 -5.22 -0.83 -7.31
N VAL A 33 -4.81 0.30 -7.91
CA VAL A 33 -5.05 0.59 -9.34
C VAL A 33 -4.33 -0.43 -10.23
N MET A 34 -3.06 -0.73 -9.97
CA MET A 34 -2.29 -1.71 -10.74
C MET A 34 -2.90 -3.11 -10.67
N ALA A 35 -3.31 -3.56 -9.48
CA ALA A 35 -3.95 -4.87 -9.29
C ALA A 35 -5.31 -4.93 -10.00
N SER A 36 -6.11 -3.87 -9.90
CA SER A 36 -7.39 -3.74 -10.60
C SER A 36 -7.23 -3.79 -12.11
N ASP A 37 -6.23 -3.08 -12.64
CA ASP A 37 -5.94 -3.07 -14.08
C ASP A 37 -5.45 -4.43 -14.54
N PHE A 38 -4.52 -5.04 -13.80
CA PHE A 38 -3.98 -6.34 -14.16
C PHE A 38 -5.05 -7.46 -14.14
N ALA A 39 -6.03 -7.38 -13.23
CA ALA A 39 -7.14 -8.33 -13.16
C ALA A 39 -7.97 -8.39 -14.44
N ARG A 40 -8.02 -7.31 -15.24
CA ARG A 40 -8.74 -7.26 -16.51
C ARG A 40 -8.14 -8.18 -17.57
N TYR A 41 -6.85 -8.50 -17.47
CA TYR A 41 -6.14 -9.35 -18.42
C TYR A 41 -6.20 -10.84 -18.02
N LEU A 42 -6.64 -11.16 -16.80
CA LEU A 42 -6.71 -12.53 -16.28
C LEU A 42 -8.11 -13.13 -16.49
N LYS A 43 -8.18 -14.47 -16.54
CA LYS A 43 -9.44 -15.23 -16.66
C LYS A 43 -9.54 -16.29 -15.58
N GLY A 44 -10.78 -16.66 -15.25
CA GLY A 44 -11.06 -17.74 -14.31
C GLY A 44 -10.51 -17.48 -12.91
N SER A 45 -9.98 -18.51 -12.27
CA SER A 45 -9.53 -18.46 -10.87
C SER A 45 -8.43 -17.43 -10.59
N GLN A 46 -7.55 -17.14 -11.56
CA GLN A 46 -6.46 -16.17 -11.39
C GLN A 46 -6.98 -14.74 -11.20
N CYS A 47 -8.06 -14.38 -11.90
CA CYS A 47 -8.73 -13.09 -11.73
C CYS A 47 -9.31 -12.98 -10.30
N ASN A 48 -9.99 -14.02 -9.82
CA ASN A 48 -10.53 -14.05 -8.46
C ASN A 48 -9.44 -13.94 -7.39
N THR A 49 -8.31 -14.64 -7.57
CA THR A 49 -7.15 -14.53 -6.67
C THR A 49 -6.63 -13.10 -6.64
N LEU A 50 -6.47 -12.45 -7.80
CA LEU A 50 -5.96 -11.09 -7.85
C LEU A 50 -6.93 -10.06 -7.27
N LEU A 51 -8.24 -10.24 -7.46
CA LEU A 51 -9.26 -9.41 -6.81
C LEU A 51 -9.22 -9.54 -5.27
N GLY A 52 -8.95 -10.75 -4.75
CA GLY A 52 -8.73 -10.95 -3.31
C GLY A 52 -7.48 -10.23 -2.76
N ILE A 53 -6.40 -10.23 -3.55
CA ILE A 53 -5.19 -9.45 -3.23
C ILE A 53 -5.50 -7.95 -3.27
N GLN A 54 -6.19 -7.48 -4.32
CA GLN A 54 -6.62 -6.10 -4.45
C GLN A 54 -7.46 -5.66 -3.25
N GLN A 55 -8.42 -6.49 -2.81
CA GLN A 55 -9.22 -6.20 -1.63
C GLN A 55 -8.36 -6.04 -0.36
N SER A 56 -7.34 -6.88 -0.20
CA SER A 56 -6.41 -6.79 0.94
C SER A 56 -5.60 -5.49 0.90
N ILE A 57 -5.17 -5.04 -0.29
CA ILE A 57 -4.48 -3.76 -0.49
C ILE A 57 -5.40 -2.59 -0.11
N MET A 58 -6.63 -2.58 -0.64
CA MET A 58 -7.63 -1.55 -0.34
C MET A 58 -7.91 -1.43 1.16
N LEU A 59 -8.02 -2.55 1.87
CA LEU A 59 -8.22 -2.53 3.33
C LEU A 59 -7.01 -1.95 4.07
N GLY A 60 -5.79 -2.25 3.60
CA GLY A 60 -4.58 -1.63 4.13
C GLY A 60 -4.54 -0.11 3.89
N GLU A 61 -4.92 0.33 2.69
CA GLU A 61 -5.01 1.74 2.31
C GLU A 61 -5.99 2.49 3.24
N LEU A 62 -7.18 1.93 3.46
CA LEU A 62 -8.18 2.50 4.37
C LEU A 62 -7.67 2.59 5.82
N ALA A 63 -6.96 1.57 6.29
CA ALA A 63 -6.39 1.58 7.64
C ALA A 63 -5.30 2.66 7.78
N VAL A 64 -4.42 2.82 6.80
CA VAL A 64 -3.38 3.86 6.79
C VAL A 64 -3.99 5.25 6.73
N ASN A 65 -4.96 5.47 5.82
CA ASN A 65 -5.71 6.72 5.74
C ASN A 65 -6.37 7.09 7.08
N ARG A 66 -6.99 6.12 7.74
CA ARG A 66 -7.61 6.35 9.05
C ARG A 66 -6.60 6.75 10.12
N VAL A 67 -5.38 6.22 10.07
CA VAL A 67 -4.32 6.61 11.01
C VAL A 67 -3.82 8.02 10.71
N LEU A 68 -3.68 8.40 9.43
CA LEU A 68 -3.35 9.77 9.02
C LEU A 68 -4.38 10.77 9.54
N ASP A 69 -5.67 10.51 9.32
CA ASP A 69 -6.77 11.38 9.79
C ASP A 69 -6.75 11.58 11.32
N ASN A 70 -6.27 10.59 12.08
CA ASN A 70 -6.17 10.69 13.53
C ASN A 70 -4.95 11.52 13.99
N ILE A 71 -3.91 11.62 13.16
CA ILE A 71 -2.67 12.37 13.44
C ILE A 71 -2.82 13.83 13.03
N ASP A 72 -3.50 14.10 11.92
CA ASP A 72 -3.77 15.44 11.39
C ASP A 72 -5.28 15.66 11.20
N PRO A 73 -6.03 15.89 12.30
CA PRO A 73 -7.47 16.13 12.22
C PRO A 73 -7.78 17.48 11.56
N PRO A 74 -8.90 17.59 10.82
CA PRO A 74 -9.28 18.80 10.07
C PRO A 74 -9.60 20.01 10.95
#